data_AF-A0A5J5WBJ9-F1
#
_entry.id   AF-A0A5J5WBJ9-F1
#
_cell.length_a   1.000
_cell.length_b   1.000
_cell.length_c   1.000
_cell.angle_alpha   90.00
_cell.angle_beta   90.00
_cell.angle_gamma   90.00
#
_symmetry.space_group_name_H-M   'P 1'
#
loop_
_entity.id
_entity.type
_entity.pdbx_description
1 polymer ?
#
loop_
_entity_poly.entity_id
_entity_poly.type
_entity_poly.pdbx_seq_one_letter_code
_entity_poly.pdbx_strand_id
1 'polypeptide(L)'
;MRCSLVEPLKFKNGKPHFPLLASDPAFPTFFSPNSHFQNDINKHDTRLRIFSGTANPALGQEIACYMGLELGKIKIKRFADGEIYVQLQESVRGCNVFLVQPTCPPANENLMELLIMIDACRRASAKNITAVIPYFGYARANRKD
;
A
#
# COMPACT_ATOMS: atom_id res chain seq x y z
N MET A 1 -19.32 -26.11 3.94
CA MET A 1 -18.46 -25.15 4.67
C MET A 1 -19.05 -23.76 4.49
N ARG A 2 -19.69 -23.21 5.53
CA ARG A 2 -20.29 -21.86 5.50
C ARG A 2 -19.19 -20.85 5.80
N CYS A 3 -18.88 -20.00 4.82
CA CYS A 3 -18.05 -18.82 5.04
C CYS A 3 -18.93 -17.78 5.74
N SER A 4 -18.60 -17.44 6.98
CA SER A 4 -19.35 -16.45 7.76
C SER A 4 -18.77 -15.06 7.45
N LEU A 5 -19.63 -14.17 6.97
CA LEU A 5 -19.38 -12.75 6.74
C LEU A 5 -18.68 -12.12 7.95
N VAL A 6 -17.50 -11.54 7.74
CA VAL A 6 -16.87 -10.64 8.71
C VAL A 6 -17.44 -9.25 8.45
N GLU A 7 -18.22 -8.75 9.41
CA GLU A 7 -18.81 -7.41 9.36
C GLU A 7 -17.74 -6.32 9.29
N PRO A 8 -17.99 -5.22 8.56
CA PRO A 8 -17.05 -4.11 8.48
C PRO A 8 -17.00 -3.36 9.82
N LEU A 9 -15.80 -3.26 10.40
CA LEU A 9 -15.52 -2.51 11.62
C LEU A 9 -15.94 -1.04 11.46
N LYS A 10 -17.00 -0.64 12.18
CA LYS A 10 -17.42 0.76 12.31
C LYS A 10 -16.43 1.52 13.21
N PHE A 11 -15.69 2.46 12.63
CA PHE A 11 -14.81 3.36 13.36
C PHE A 11 -15.58 4.57 13.90
N LYS A 12 -15.68 4.69 15.23
CA LYS A 12 -15.97 5.97 15.90
C LYS A 12 -14.67 6.53 16.48
N ASN A 13 -14.36 7.77 16.10
CA ASN A 13 -13.29 8.63 16.63
C ASN A 13 -11.82 8.26 16.33
N GLY A 14 -11.50 7.92 15.07
CA GLY A 14 -10.18 8.23 14.48
C GLY A 14 -8.94 7.60 15.13
N LYS A 15 -9.09 6.65 16.06
CA LYS A 15 -7.99 5.89 16.64
C LYS A 15 -8.31 4.40 16.52
N PRO A 16 -7.48 3.59 15.83
CA PRO A 16 -7.62 2.15 15.89
C PRO A 16 -7.15 1.65 17.27
N HIS A 17 -8.09 1.23 18.11
CA HIS A 17 -7.81 0.46 19.31
C HIS A 17 -7.80 -1.03 18.92
N PHE A 18 -6.62 -1.62 18.80
CA PHE A 18 -6.46 -3.05 18.62
C PHE A 18 -6.83 -3.75 19.95
N PRO A 19 -7.81 -4.67 19.99
CA PRO A 19 -8.00 -5.50 21.17
C PRO A 19 -6.84 -6.51 21.23
N LEU A 20 -5.90 -6.28 22.14
CA LEU A 20 -4.87 -7.24 22.49
C LEU A 20 -5.52 -8.48 23.13
N LEU A 21 -5.76 -9.52 22.34
CA LEU A 21 -5.93 -10.88 22.87
C LEU A 21 -4.52 -11.50 22.95
N ALA A 22 -3.82 -11.15 24.03
CA ALA A 22 -2.55 -11.76 24.38
C ALA A 22 -2.83 -13.16 24.94
N SER A 23 -2.80 -14.22 24.12
CA SER A 23 -2.57 -15.61 24.60
C SER A 23 -2.49 -16.72 23.53
N ASP A 24 -2.34 -16.45 22.22
CA ASP A 24 -2.11 -17.55 21.26
C ASP A 24 -0.61 -17.81 21.00
N PRO A 25 -0.07 -19.01 21.31
CA PRO A 25 1.36 -19.34 21.16
C PRO A 25 1.80 -19.61 19.71
N ALA A 26 0.91 -19.44 18.72
CA ALA A 26 1.19 -19.65 17.30
C ALA A 26 1.58 -18.36 16.55
N PHE A 27 1.61 -17.21 17.22
CA PHE A 27 2.06 -15.97 16.61
C PHE A 27 3.59 -15.87 16.63
N PRO A 28 4.27 -15.74 15.49
CA PRO A 28 5.69 -15.46 15.48
C PRO A 28 5.93 -14.13 16.20
N THR A 29 6.90 -14.11 17.11
CA THR A 29 7.36 -12.96 17.91
C THR A 29 7.84 -11.75 17.09
N PHE A 30 7.76 -11.85 15.75
CA PHE A 30 7.97 -10.75 14.79
C PHE A 30 7.05 -9.55 15.06
N PHE A 31 5.88 -9.78 15.66
CA PHE A 31 4.90 -8.73 16.01
C PHE A 31 5.00 -8.23 17.45
N SER A 32 5.98 -8.67 18.24
CA SER A 32 6.24 -8.03 19.53
C SER A 32 6.82 -6.64 19.29
N PRO A 33 6.26 -5.56 19.88
CA PRO A 33 6.84 -4.23 19.81
C PRO A 33 8.05 -4.18 20.75
N ASN A 34 9.11 -4.89 20.40
CA ASN A 34 10.39 -4.72 21.06
C ASN A 34 11.02 -3.45 20.52
N SER A 35 11.31 -2.56 21.44
CA SER A 35 11.80 -1.18 21.34
C SER A 35 13.18 -1.03 20.68
N HIS A 36 13.51 -1.83 19.66
CA HIS A 36 14.78 -1.80 18.94
C HIS A 36 14.65 -1.48 17.44
N PHE A 37 13.44 -1.41 16.88
CA PHE A 37 13.22 -0.96 15.49
C PHE A 37 12.97 0.56 15.37
N GLN A 38 13.26 1.31 16.43
CA GLN A 38 12.93 2.74 16.53
C GLN A 38 14.05 3.66 16.01
N ASN A 39 15.26 3.15 15.71
CA ASN A 39 16.44 4.01 15.57
C ASN A 39 17.09 4.09 14.18
N ASP A 40 16.62 3.36 13.16
CA ASP A 40 17.23 3.38 11.82
C ASP A 40 16.43 4.14 10.75
N ILE A 41 15.24 4.67 11.07
CA ILE A 41 14.63 5.68 10.20
C ILE A 41 15.38 6.99 10.45
N ASN A 42 16.53 7.10 9.78
CA ASN A 42 17.33 8.30 9.67
C ASN A 42 16.39 9.50 9.52
N LYS A 43 16.45 10.42 10.49
CA LYS A 43 15.64 11.63 10.64
C LYS A 43 15.76 12.62 9.45
N HIS A 44 16.41 12.22 8.37
CA HIS A 44 16.73 13.00 7.18
C HIS A 44 15.84 12.75 5.95
N ASP A 45 14.93 11.76 5.96
CA ASP A 45 14.01 11.57 4.83
C ASP A 45 12.62 12.15 5.11
N THR A 46 12.56 13.47 5.32
CA THR A 46 11.31 14.26 5.33
C THR A 46 10.57 14.25 3.98
N ARG A 47 11.05 13.45 3.02
CA ARG A 47 10.56 13.37 1.65
C ARG A 47 10.11 11.97 1.27
N LEU A 48 9.86 11.07 2.22
CA LEU A 48 9.27 9.76 1.95
C LEU A 48 7.75 9.88 1.81
N ARG A 49 7.17 9.26 0.77
CA ARG A 49 5.73 9.24 0.50
C ARG A 49 5.28 7.83 0.13
N ILE A 50 4.18 7.37 0.72
CA ILE A 50 3.61 6.05 0.45
C ILE A 50 2.22 6.28 -0.16
N PHE A 51 1.93 5.66 -1.30
CA PHE A 51 0.59 5.62 -1.89
C PHE A 51 0.16 4.17 -2.08
N SER A 52 -1.14 3.94 -2.04
CA SER A 52 -1.72 2.64 -2.38
C SER A 52 -2.59 2.77 -3.62
N GLY A 53 -2.53 1.75 -4.48
CA GLY A 53 -3.57 1.56 -5.49
C GLY A 53 -4.84 0.91 -4.88
N THR A 54 -5.77 0.55 -5.75
CA THR A 54 -7.10 0.03 -5.43
C THR A 54 -7.10 -1.48 -5.12
N ALA A 55 -6.03 -2.21 -5.47
CA ALA A 55 -5.98 -3.65 -5.29
C ALA A 55 -5.98 -4.07 -3.80
N ASN A 56 -5.29 -3.31 -2.93
CA ASN A 56 -5.31 -3.53 -1.49
C ASN A 56 -4.96 -2.24 -0.70
N PRO A 57 -5.92 -1.30 -0.53
CA PRO A 57 -5.70 -0.07 0.22
C PRO A 57 -5.44 -0.30 1.72
N ALA A 58 -5.99 -1.37 2.30
CA ALA A 58 -5.80 -1.70 3.71
C ALA A 58 -4.32 -2.01 4.01
N LEU A 59 -3.67 -2.79 3.15
CA LEU A 59 -2.25 -3.09 3.30
C LEU A 59 -1.37 -1.84 3.19
N GLY A 60 -1.66 -0.94 2.25
CA GLY A 60 -0.94 0.34 2.16
C GLY A 60 -1.08 1.17 3.43
N GLN A 61 -2.28 1.20 4.01
CA GLN A 61 -2.55 1.91 5.26
C GLN A 61 -1.82 1.28 6.47
N GLU A 62 -1.76 -0.04 6.54
CA GLU A 62 -1.02 -0.77 7.58
C GLU A 62 0.48 -0.49 7.50
N ILE A 63 1.06 -0.54 6.30
CA ILE A 63 2.48 -0.22 6.08
C ILE A 63 2.79 1.21 6.50
N ALA A 64 1.96 2.18 6.08
CA ALA A 64 2.13 3.58 6.47
C ALA A 64 2.06 3.76 7.99
N CYS A 65 1.08 3.12 8.65
CA CYS A 65 0.91 3.15 10.09
C CYS A 65 2.12 2.55 10.84
N TYR A 66 2.62 1.41 10.37
CA TYR A 66 3.82 0.77 10.93
C TYR A 66 5.06 1.66 10.82
N MET A 67 5.18 2.44 9.75
CA MET A 67 6.26 3.41 9.55
C MET A 67 6.05 4.75 10.28
N GLY A 68 4.93 4.93 10.98
CA GLY A 68 4.57 6.20 11.62
C GLY A 68 4.26 7.33 10.62
N LEU A 69 3.81 6.98 9.42
CA LEU A 69 3.47 7.90 8.33
C LEU A 69 1.98 7.87 8.02
N GLU A 70 1.50 8.93 7.39
CA GLU A 70 0.16 8.95 6.78
C GLU A 70 0.20 8.40 5.36
N LEU A 71 -0.84 7.68 4.96
CA LEU A 71 -1.00 7.23 3.59
C LEU A 71 -1.27 8.43 2.70
N GLY A 72 -0.48 8.56 1.63
CA GLY A 72 -0.57 9.66 0.69
C GLY A 72 -1.91 9.69 -0.05
N LYS A 73 -2.38 10.91 -0.31
CA LYS A 73 -3.69 11.13 -0.93
C LYS A 73 -3.59 10.97 -2.44
N ILE A 74 -4.25 9.94 -2.97
CA ILE A 74 -4.34 9.67 -4.40
C ILE A 74 -5.80 9.44 -4.80
N LYS A 75 -6.18 10.00 -5.94
CA LYS A 75 -7.51 9.84 -6.52
C LYS A 75 -7.39 8.93 -7.73
N ILE A 76 -8.00 7.75 -7.62
CA ILE A 76 -8.06 6.77 -8.70
C ILE A 76 -9.52 6.62 -9.11
N LYS A 77 -9.79 6.71 -10.41
CA LYS A 77 -11.14 6.57 -10.97
C LYS A 77 -11.08 5.71 -12.23
N ARG A 78 -12.19 5.06 -12.54
CA ARG A 78 -12.41 4.38 -13.81
C ARG A 78 -13.46 5.14 -14.61
N PHE A 79 -13.18 5.39 -15.88
CA PHE A 79 -14.12 5.97 -16.82
C PHE A 79 -15.09 4.90 -17.36
N ALA A 80 -16.15 5.32 -18.05
CA ALA A 80 -17.18 4.41 -18.55
C ALA A 80 -16.68 3.45 -19.64
N ASP A 81 -15.61 3.82 -20.33
CA ASP A 81 -14.88 3.02 -21.32
C ASP A 81 -13.85 2.06 -20.68
N GLY A 82 -13.65 2.11 -19.37
CA GLY A 82 -12.69 1.30 -18.64
C GLY A 82 -11.30 1.92 -18.50
N GLU A 83 -11.07 3.14 -19.01
CA GLU A 83 -9.80 3.85 -18.81
C GLU A 83 -9.60 4.22 -17.33
N ILE A 84 -8.34 4.17 -16.88
CA ILE A 84 -7.96 4.45 -15.50
C ILE A 84 -7.39 5.87 -15.41
N TYR A 85 -8.00 6.68 -14.55
CA TYR A 85 -7.53 8.02 -14.20
C TYR A 85 -6.85 8.00 -12.84
N VAL A 86 -5.64 8.55 -12.79
CA VAL A 86 -4.88 8.72 -11.54
C VAL A 86 -4.46 10.18 -11.36
N GLN A 87 -4.71 10.72 -10.17
CA GLN A 87 -4.29 12.05 -9.78
C GLN A 87 -3.74 12.04 -8.35
N LEU A 88 -2.48 12.44 -8.20
CA LEU A 88 -1.88 12.70 -6.89
C LEU A 88 -2.51 13.97 -6.31
N GLN A 89 -2.98 13.92 -5.06
CA GLN A 89 -3.61 15.07 -4.38
C GLN A 89 -2.64 15.83 -3.47
N GLU A 90 -1.35 15.49 -3.54
CA GLU A 90 -0.28 16.15 -2.81
C GLU A 90 1.00 16.19 -3.64
N SER A 91 1.90 17.11 -3.29
CA SER A 91 3.17 17.26 -4.00
C SER A 91 4.13 16.12 -3.65
N VAL A 92 4.63 15.44 -4.69
CA VAL A 92 5.67 14.40 -4.58
C VAL A 92 7.02 14.86 -5.15
N ARG A 93 7.18 16.15 -5.42
CA ARG A 93 8.38 16.67 -6.10
C ARG A 93 9.65 16.38 -5.29
N GLY A 94 10.56 15.66 -5.92
CA GLY A 94 11.81 15.14 -5.38
C GLY A 94 11.66 14.26 -4.14
N CYS A 95 10.48 13.68 -3.91
CA CYS A 95 10.21 12.72 -2.86
C CYS A 95 10.64 11.30 -3.27
N ASN A 96 10.93 10.46 -2.28
CA ASN A 96 11.04 9.01 -2.44
C ASN A 96 9.63 8.43 -2.33
N VAL A 97 9.08 8.00 -3.45
CA VAL A 97 7.69 7.52 -3.54
C VAL A 97 7.66 6.00 -3.54
N PHE A 98 6.86 5.43 -2.66
CA PHE A 98 6.57 4.00 -2.59
C PHE A 98 5.12 3.77 -3.00
N LEU A 99 4.91 2.93 -4.02
CA LEU A 99 3.60 2.59 -4.55
C LEU A 99 3.27 1.16 -4.16
N VAL A 100 2.32 0.98 -3.25
CA VAL A 100 1.82 -0.34 -2.83
C VAL A 100 0.71 -0.74 -3.77
N GLN A 101 0.97 -1.74 -4.61
CA GLN A 101 -0.03 -2.26 -5.54
C GLN A 101 0.24 -3.74 -5.87
N PRO A 102 -0.46 -4.66 -5.20
CA PRO A 102 -0.50 -6.05 -5.62
C PRO A 102 -1.11 -6.18 -7.02
N THR A 103 -0.58 -7.09 -7.85
CA THR A 103 -1.15 -7.40 -9.17
C THR A 103 -2.03 -8.66 -9.12
N CYS A 104 -2.87 -8.77 -8.07
CA CYS A 104 -3.85 -9.83 -7.90
C CYS A 104 -5.01 -9.69 -8.91
N PRO A 105 -5.85 -10.73 -9.11
CA PRO A 105 -7.00 -10.63 -10.02
C PRO A 105 -7.94 -9.47 -9.64
N PRO A 106 -8.35 -8.60 -10.59
CA PRO A 106 -8.01 -8.60 -12.03
C PRO A 106 -6.59 -8.06 -12.32
N ALA A 107 -5.69 -8.96 -12.75
CA ALA A 107 -4.26 -8.69 -12.79
C ALA A 107 -3.88 -7.56 -13.77
N ASN A 108 -4.51 -7.52 -14.94
CA ASN A 108 -4.22 -6.52 -15.98
C ASN A 108 -4.60 -5.12 -15.53
N GLU A 109 -5.76 -4.98 -14.90
CA GLU A 109 -6.26 -3.69 -14.44
C GLU A 109 -5.38 -3.16 -13.30
N ASN A 110 -5.02 -4.03 -12.34
CA ASN A 110 -4.15 -3.65 -11.23
C ASN A 110 -2.73 -3.31 -11.69
N LEU A 111 -2.21 -4.02 -12.70
CA LEU A 111 -0.93 -3.71 -13.34
C LEU A 111 -1.00 -2.37 -14.11
N MET A 112 -2.04 -2.16 -14.91
CA MET A 112 -2.22 -0.90 -15.65
C MET A 112 -2.38 0.29 -14.70
N GLU A 113 -3.13 0.13 -13.61
CA GLU A 113 -3.24 1.13 -12.56
C GLU A 113 -1.88 1.48 -11.97
N LEU A 114 -1.05 0.48 -11.64
CA LEU A 114 0.32 0.71 -11.15
C LEU A 114 1.15 1.51 -12.15
N LEU A 115 1.12 1.14 -13.43
CA LEU A 115 1.89 1.83 -14.47
C LEU A 115 1.46 3.29 -14.62
N ILE A 116 0.15 3.57 -14.54
CA ILE A 116 -0.37 4.94 -14.60
C ILE A 116 -0.03 5.74 -13.33
N MET A 117 -0.02 5.10 -12.15
CA MET A 117 0.49 5.70 -10.91
C MET A 117 1.97 6.07 -11.01
N ILE A 118 2.81 5.18 -11.55
CA ILE A 118 4.24 5.43 -11.80
C ILE A 118 4.40 6.62 -12.75
N ASP A 119 3.62 6.65 -13.84
CA ASP A 119 3.66 7.77 -14.78
C ASP A 119 3.27 9.10 -14.13
N ALA A 120 2.20 9.12 -13.33
CA ALA A 120 1.78 10.31 -12.59
C ALA A 120 2.89 10.81 -11.63
N CYS A 121 3.57 9.91 -10.92
CA CYS A 121 4.69 10.26 -10.03
C CYS A 121 5.90 10.81 -10.81
N ARG A 122 6.21 10.21 -11.96
CA ARG A 122 7.28 10.65 -12.85
C ARG A 122 7.01 12.07 -13.37
N ARG A 123 5.80 12.35 -13.87
CA ARG A 123 5.39 13.68 -14.32
C ARG A 123 5.40 14.72 -13.20
N ALA A 124 5.07 14.31 -11.97
CA ALA A 124 5.18 15.15 -10.78
C ALA A 124 6.62 15.32 -10.26
N SER A 125 7.62 14.83 -10.99
CA SER A 125 9.05 14.95 -10.68
C SER A 125 9.44 14.32 -9.33
N ALA A 126 8.90 13.14 -9.02
CA ALA A 126 9.41 12.32 -7.92
C ALA A 126 10.90 11.99 -8.11
N LYS A 127 11.67 11.92 -7.02
CA LYS A 127 13.10 11.61 -7.08
C LYS A 127 13.33 10.12 -7.36
N ASN A 128 12.64 9.28 -6.60
CA ASN A 128 12.66 7.83 -6.73
C ASN A 128 11.22 7.32 -6.69
N ILE A 129 10.93 6.31 -7.50
CA ILE A 129 9.62 5.65 -7.53
C ILE A 129 9.87 4.15 -7.35
N THR A 130 9.42 3.61 -6.22
CA THR A 130 9.59 2.19 -5.84
C THR A 130 8.23 1.51 -5.85
N ALA A 131 8.07 0.51 -6.71
CA ALA A 131 6.87 -0.32 -6.72
C ALA A 131 7.00 -1.45 -5.69
N VAL A 132 6.09 -1.47 -4.72
CA VAL A 132 5.95 -2.56 -3.75
C VAL A 132 4.81 -3.44 -4.23
N ILE A 133 5.16 -4.64 -4.71
CA ILE A 133 4.21 -5.60 -5.31
C ILE A 133 4.20 -6.89 -4.48
N PRO A 134 3.41 -6.95 -3.39
CA PRO A 134 3.40 -8.11 -2.47
C PRO A 134 2.99 -9.42 -3.16
N TYR A 135 2.08 -9.33 -4.13
CA TYR A 135 1.69 -10.43 -5.00
C TYR A 135 2.01 -10.04 -6.43
N PHE A 136 2.95 -10.74 -7.06
CA PHE A 136 3.34 -10.53 -8.44
C PHE A 136 2.58 -11.50 -9.36
N GLY A 137 1.47 -11.03 -9.93
CA GLY A 137 0.80 -11.67 -11.06
C GLY A 137 1.76 -11.89 -12.23
N TYR A 138 1.40 -12.81 -13.14
CA TYR A 138 2.26 -13.23 -14.26
C TYR A 138 3.59 -13.93 -13.89
N ALA A 139 3.93 -14.08 -12.61
CA ALA A 139 5.14 -14.79 -12.18
C ALA A 139 5.30 -16.21 -12.76
N ARG A 140 4.19 -16.89 -13.06
CA ARG A 140 4.17 -18.27 -13.58
C ARG A 140 4.52 -18.37 -15.07
N ALA A 141 4.40 -17.28 -15.83
CA ALA A 141 4.67 -17.24 -17.26
C ALA A 141 6.18 -17.13 -17.60
N ASN A 142 7.06 -17.22 -16.59
CA ASN A 142 8.51 -17.12 -16.75
C ASN A 142 9.16 -18.39 -17.34
N ARG A 143 8.38 -19.36 -17.81
CA ARG A 143 8.87 -20.58 -18.45
C ARG A 143 8.21 -20.73 -19.81
N LYS A 144 9.05 -20.92 -20.82
CA LYS A 144 8.63 -21.35 -22.15
C LYS A 144 8.39 -22.86 -22.07
N ASP A 145 7.16 -23.29 -22.35
CA ASP A 145 6.91 -24.67 -22.79
C ASP A 145 7.35 -24.82 -24.25
#